data_AF-A0A2E6QVI5-F1
#
_entry.id   AF-A0A2E6QVI5-F1
#
_cell.length_a   1.000
_cell.length_b   1.000
_cell.length_c   1.000
_cell.angle_alpha   90.00
_cell.angle_beta   90.00
_cell.angle_gamma   90.00
#
_symmetry.space_group_name_H-M   'P 1'
#
loop_
_entity.id
_entity.type
_entity.pdbx_description
1 polymer ?
#
loop_
_entity_poly.entity_id
_entity_poly.type
_entity_poly.pdbx_seq_one_letter_code
_entity_poly.pdbx_strand_id
1 'polypeptide(L)'
;MIEKIIRRDFMPATLKDSAINTLAIMEEFKISEIPVVDENNKFLGLIEEDSILNMENLQASLMEMRKKLKNIFLFSNAHFFQCIQTLTENNLSIIPVLDSKKLYFGYISPSDVIGKIGELNYDNSFIITISVNKKDFMIHEISRLIEENNGKIMAFFSEMKKEKIYIHFLINCNNNQLITQTLSRYDYEVIDTLSAEIQRNELDDRFESFIKYLNT
;
A
#
# COMPACT_ATOMS: atom_id res chain seq x y z
N MET A 1 2.01 -7.31 10.43
CA MET A 1 2.70 -8.45 9.79
C MET A 1 2.10 -8.66 8.41
N ILE A 2 2.92 -8.98 7.42
CA ILE A 2 2.51 -9.07 6.01
C ILE A 2 1.93 -10.43 5.59
N GLU A 3 1.93 -11.43 6.48
CA GLU A 3 1.55 -12.82 6.16
C GLU A 3 0.18 -12.97 5.46
N LYS A 4 -0.80 -12.13 5.83
CA LYS A 4 -2.16 -12.20 5.29
C LYS A 4 -2.31 -11.71 3.86
N ILE A 5 -1.29 -11.05 3.31
CA ILE A 5 -1.33 -10.43 1.98
C ILE A 5 -0.32 -11.06 1.00
N ILE A 6 0.27 -12.20 1.36
CA ILE A 6 1.22 -12.91 0.52
C ILE A 6 0.45 -13.74 -0.53
N ARG A 7 0.79 -13.52 -1.80
CA ARG A 7 0.23 -14.22 -2.97
C ARG A 7 1.14 -15.36 -3.44
N ARG A 8 0.54 -16.33 -4.15
CA ARG A 8 1.22 -17.50 -4.73
C ARG A 8 0.63 -17.89 -6.08
N ASP A 9 0.21 -16.88 -6.83
CA ASP A 9 -0.66 -17.09 -8.00
C ASP A 9 0.16 -17.52 -9.24
N PHE A 10 1.48 -17.33 -9.21
CA PHE A 10 2.42 -17.83 -10.22
C PHE A 10 3.66 -18.48 -9.59
N MET A 11 4.36 -19.29 -10.38
CA MET A 11 5.59 -19.97 -9.98
C MET A 11 6.83 -19.08 -10.21
N PRO A 12 7.81 -19.07 -9.29
CA PRO A 12 9.06 -18.38 -9.53
C PRO A 12 9.81 -19.03 -10.70
N ALA A 13 10.66 -18.25 -11.37
CA ALA A 13 11.52 -18.77 -12.42
C ALA A 13 12.72 -19.54 -11.83
N THR A 14 13.36 -20.34 -12.67
CA THR A 14 14.63 -21.01 -12.39
C THR A 14 15.66 -20.57 -13.42
N LEU A 15 16.96 -20.74 -13.11
CA LEU A 15 18.03 -20.42 -14.07
C LEU A 15 18.02 -21.28 -15.33
N LYS A 16 17.24 -22.38 -15.34
CA LYS A 16 17.10 -23.28 -16.48
C LYS A 16 15.95 -22.88 -17.41
N ASP A 17 15.04 -22.05 -16.95
CA ASP A 17 13.90 -21.60 -17.76
C ASP A 17 14.38 -20.69 -18.90
N SER A 18 13.69 -20.78 -20.03
CA SER A 18 13.96 -19.89 -21.16
C SER A 18 13.49 -18.48 -20.85
N ALA A 19 14.22 -17.49 -21.35
CA ALA A 19 13.87 -16.09 -21.22
C ALA A 19 12.46 -15.79 -21.78
N ILE A 20 12.11 -16.37 -22.93
CA ILE A 20 10.80 -16.19 -23.56
C ILE A 20 9.65 -16.72 -22.70
N ASN A 21 9.81 -17.88 -22.06
CA ASN A 21 8.76 -18.43 -21.18
C ASN A 21 8.62 -17.58 -19.91
N THR A 22 9.75 -17.10 -19.38
CA THR A 22 9.77 -16.21 -18.22
C THR A 22 9.04 -14.91 -18.52
N LEU A 23 9.33 -14.27 -19.67
CA LEU A 23 8.63 -13.07 -20.13
C LEU A 23 7.13 -13.30 -20.33
N ALA A 24 6.73 -14.49 -20.80
CA ALA A 24 5.31 -14.82 -20.95
C ALA A 24 4.57 -14.83 -19.59
N ILE A 25 5.20 -15.36 -18.53
CA ILE A 25 4.66 -15.31 -17.17
C ILE A 25 4.57 -13.85 -16.70
N MET A 26 5.62 -13.06 -16.94
CA MET A 26 5.65 -11.65 -16.54
C MET A 26 4.51 -10.85 -17.19
N GLU A 27 4.27 -11.08 -18.47
CA GLU A 27 3.19 -10.45 -19.24
C GLU A 27 1.79 -10.94 -18.81
N GLU A 28 1.62 -12.23 -18.51
CA GLU A 28 0.35 -12.80 -18.03
C GLU A 28 -0.06 -12.20 -16.67
N PHE A 29 0.89 -12.10 -15.74
CA PHE A 29 0.65 -11.60 -14.39
C PHE A 29 0.85 -10.09 -14.23
N LYS A 30 1.27 -9.39 -15.31
CA LYS A 30 1.54 -7.96 -15.33
C LYS A 30 2.55 -7.53 -14.27
N ILE A 31 3.65 -8.28 -14.19
CA ILE A 31 4.76 -8.03 -13.27
C ILE A 31 6.01 -7.66 -14.08
N SER A 32 6.78 -6.69 -13.57
CA SER A 32 8.05 -6.23 -14.16
C SER A 32 9.26 -6.89 -13.52
N GLU A 33 9.06 -7.67 -12.46
CA GLU A 33 10.10 -8.48 -11.84
C GLU A 33 9.60 -9.90 -11.56
N ILE A 34 10.50 -10.88 -11.64
CA ILE A 34 10.18 -12.28 -11.32
C ILE A 34 11.20 -12.87 -10.34
N PRO A 35 10.77 -13.56 -9.27
CA PRO A 35 11.69 -14.21 -8.35
C PRO A 35 12.35 -15.41 -9.03
N VAL A 36 13.64 -15.61 -8.79
CA VAL A 36 14.41 -16.73 -9.30
C VAL A 36 14.83 -17.64 -8.16
N VAL A 37 14.59 -18.94 -8.29
CA VAL A 37 14.91 -19.96 -7.29
C VAL A 37 15.77 -21.09 -7.86
N ASP A 38 16.41 -21.87 -6.97
CA ASP A 38 17.04 -23.15 -7.32
C ASP A 38 16.05 -24.32 -7.27
N GLU A 39 16.52 -25.52 -7.60
CA GLU A 39 15.73 -26.76 -7.54
C GLU A 39 15.17 -27.11 -6.16
N ASN A 40 15.71 -26.53 -5.09
CA ASN A 40 15.25 -26.72 -3.71
C ASN A 40 14.38 -25.54 -3.23
N ASN A 41 13.91 -24.69 -4.15
CA ASN A 41 13.10 -23.50 -3.88
C ASN A 41 13.85 -22.43 -3.04
N LYS A 42 15.18 -22.47 -3.02
CA LYS A 42 15.99 -21.42 -2.37
C LYS A 42 16.05 -20.20 -3.26
N PHE A 43 15.78 -19.04 -2.70
CA PHE A 43 15.82 -17.79 -3.43
C PHE A 43 17.25 -17.45 -3.89
N LEU A 44 17.41 -17.22 -5.19
CA LEU A 44 18.65 -16.82 -5.84
C LEU A 44 18.70 -15.31 -6.10
N GLY A 45 17.54 -14.70 -6.32
CA GLY A 45 17.41 -13.25 -6.51
C GLY A 45 16.17 -12.89 -7.32
N LEU A 46 16.00 -11.59 -7.56
CA LEU A 46 14.95 -10.99 -8.35
C LEU A 46 15.52 -10.51 -9.68
N ILE A 47 14.83 -10.76 -10.80
CA ILE A 47 15.24 -10.30 -12.13
C ILE A 47 14.18 -9.38 -12.73
N GLU A 48 14.62 -8.29 -13.35
CA GLU A 48 13.76 -7.32 -14.02
C GLU A 48 13.49 -7.71 -15.47
N GLU A 49 12.31 -7.38 -15.97
CA GLU A 49 11.86 -7.63 -17.33
C GLU A 49 12.83 -7.07 -18.36
N ASP A 50 13.20 -5.79 -18.20
CA ASP A 50 14.15 -5.09 -19.05
C ASP A 50 15.49 -5.81 -19.14
N SER A 51 15.92 -6.46 -18.05
CA SER A 51 17.15 -7.23 -18.07
C SER A 51 17.03 -8.43 -19.02
N ILE A 52 15.89 -9.13 -19.00
CA ILE A 52 15.61 -10.30 -19.84
C ILE A 52 15.41 -9.89 -21.30
N LEU A 53 14.66 -8.80 -21.57
CA LEU A 53 14.43 -8.28 -22.92
C LEU A 53 15.73 -7.88 -23.64
N ASN A 54 16.77 -7.50 -22.89
CA ASN A 54 18.08 -7.14 -23.41
C ASN A 54 19.00 -8.36 -23.67
N MET A 55 18.50 -9.60 -23.57
CA MET A 55 19.28 -10.79 -23.95
C MET A 55 19.38 -10.91 -25.47
N GLU A 56 20.55 -11.33 -25.98
CA GLU A 56 20.75 -11.55 -27.42
C GLU A 56 19.87 -12.68 -27.97
N ASN A 57 19.59 -13.69 -27.14
CA ASN A 57 18.77 -14.84 -27.51
C ASN A 57 17.72 -15.14 -26.44
N LEU A 58 16.47 -14.75 -26.69
CA LEU A 58 15.34 -15.01 -25.78
C LEU A 58 14.94 -16.50 -25.68
N GLN A 59 15.44 -17.36 -26.57
CA GLN A 59 15.25 -18.82 -26.44
C GLN A 59 16.26 -19.45 -25.46
N ALA A 60 17.33 -18.73 -25.10
CA ALA A 60 18.32 -19.20 -24.14
C ALA A 60 17.77 -19.21 -22.71
N SER A 61 18.43 -19.98 -21.85
CA SER A 61 18.10 -20.04 -20.42
C SER A 61 18.51 -18.76 -19.68
N LEU A 62 17.86 -18.48 -18.55
CA LEU A 62 18.24 -17.38 -17.65
C LEU A 62 19.61 -17.55 -16.96
N MET A 63 20.35 -18.63 -17.21
CA MET A 63 21.66 -18.87 -16.59
C MET A 63 22.67 -17.72 -16.83
N GLU A 64 22.62 -17.09 -18.01
CA GLU A 64 23.45 -15.91 -18.35
C GLU A 64 23.11 -14.68 -17.50
N MET A 65 21.90 -14.65 -16.94
CA MET A 65 21.36 -13.54 -16.16
C MET A 65 21.70 -13.63 -14.67
N ARG A 66 22.41 -14.68 -14.23
CA ARG A 66 22.75 -14.91 -12.82
C ARG A 66 23.43 -13.69 -12.15
N LYS A 67 24.24 -12.94 -12.90
CA LYS A 67 24.94 -11.74 -12.40
C LYS A 67 24.05 -10.49 -12.30
N LYS A 68 22.88 -10.50 -12.94
CA LYS A 68 21.91 -9.39 -12.93
C LYS A 68 20.83 -9.57 -11.85
N LEU A 69 20.85 -10.69 -11.12
CA LEU A 69 19.92 -10.95 -10.03
C LEU A 69 20.14 -9.94 -8.89
N LYS A 70 19.06 -9.27 -8.48
CA LYS A 70 19.04 -8.34 -7.35
C LYS A 70 18.62 -9.08 -6.08
N ASN A 71 19.31 -8.80 -4.97
CA ASN A 71 19.00 -9.40 -3.67
C ASN A 71 17.98 -8.55 -2.90
N ILE A 72 16.76 -8.46 -3.44
CA ILE A 72 15.64 -7.72 -2.83
C ILE A 72 14.54 -8.72 -2.47
N PHE A 73 14.21 -8.79 -1.19
CA PHE A 73 13.18 -9.68 -0.65
C PHE A 73 12.76 -9.23 0.76
N LEU A 74 11.67 -9.79 1.26
CA LEU A 74 11.26 -9.68 2.66
C LEU A 74 11.13 -11.07 3.29
N PHE A 75 11.27 -11.15 4.61
CA PHE A 75 10.85 -12.36 5.33
C PHE A 75 9.35 -12.30 5.62
N SER A 76 8.69 -13.45 5.72
CA SER A 76 7.23 -13.54 5.98
C SER A 76 6.79 -12.83 7.26
N ASN A 77 7.68 -12.74 8.26
CA ASN A 77 7.47 -12.03 9.52
C ASN A 77 7.80 -10.53 9.46
N ALA A 78 8.16 -9.99 8.29
CA ALA A 78 8.51 -8.58 8.13
C ALA A 78 7.35 -7.66 8.52
N HIS A 79 7.71 -6.45 8.97
CA HIS A 79 6.73 -5.45 9.32
C HIS A 79 6.10 -4.83 8.07
N PHE A 80 4.84 -4.39 8.17
CA PHE A 80 4.11 -3.80 7.06
C PHE A 80 4.82 -2.56 6.47
N PHE A 81 5.38 -1.70 7.34
CA PHE A 81 6.16 -0.53 6.89
C PHE A 81 7.45 -0.90 6.13
N GLN A 82 8.09 -2.03 6.44
CA GLN A 82 9.25 -2.48 5.66
C GLN A 82 8.84 -2.87 4.24
N CYS A 83 7.63 -3.41 4.07
CA CYS A 83 7.07 -3.69 2.75
C CYS A 83 6.84 -2.42 1.94
N ILE A 84 6.19 -1.40 2.54
CA ILE A 84 6.00 -0.10 1.89
C ILE A 84 7.36 0.49 1.48
N GLN A 85 8.31 0.56 2.41
CA GLN A 85 9.64 1.12 2.16
C GLN A 85 10.32 0.41 0.99
N THR A 86 10.37 -0.93 1.01
CA THR A 86 11.03 -1.74 -0.01
C THR A 86 10.38 -1.54 -1.39
N LEU A 87 9.05 -1.45 -1.47
CA LEU A 87 8.35 -1.19 -2.73
C LEU A 87 8.73 0.19 -3.28
N THR A 88 8.71 1.22 -2.43
CA THR A 88 8.95 2.61 -2.84
C THR A 88 10.40 2.90 -3.22
N GLU A 89 11.37 2.33 -2.51
CA GLU A 89 12.80 2.58 -2.76
C GLU A 89 13.28 1.93 -4.05
N ASN A 90 12.64 0.83 -4.45
CA ASN A 90 13.07 0.02 -5.60
C ASN A 90 12.12 0.10 -6.80
N ASN A 91 10.98 0.80 -6.66
CA ASN A 91 9.94 0.95 -7.69
C ASN A 91 9.47 -0.41 -8.28
N LEU A 92 9.26 -1.40 -7.41
CA LEU A 92 8.96 -2.78 -7.81
C LEU A 92 7.48 -3.01 -8.03
N SER A 93 7.15 -3.83 -9.03
CA SER A 93 5.80 -4.39 -9.23
C SER A 93 5.47 -5.48 -8.21
N ILE A 94 6.48 -6.19 -7.71
CA ILE A 94 6.35 -7.19 -6.64
C ILE A 94 7.58 -7.27 -5.73
N ILE A 95 7.41 -7.79 -4.52
CA ILE A 95 8.50 -8.18 -3.63
C ILE A 95 8.43 -9.67 -3.34
N PRO A 96 9.52 -10.43 -3.56
CA PRO A 96 9.63 -11.81 -3.11
C PRO A 96 9.58 -11.89 -1.58
N VAL A 97 8.80 -12.83 -1.06
CA VAL A 97 8.73 -13.13 0.37
C VAL A 97 9.33 -14.49 0.64
N LEU A 98 10.20 -14.56 1.63
CA LEU A 98 10.92 -15.77 2.04
C LEU A 98 10.47 -16.24 3.42
N ASP A 99 10.60 -17.54 3.66
CA ASP A 99 10.47 -18.10 5.01
C ASP A 99 11.76 -17.92 5.84
N SER A 100 11.75 -18.41 7.08
CA SER A 100 12.93 -18.36 7.98
C SER A 100 14.13 -19.18 7.49
N LYS A 101 13.94 -20.10 6.53
CA LYS A 101 14.98 -20.92 5.90
C LYS A 101 15.48 -20.33 4.59
N LYS A 102 15.04 -19.12 4.20
CA LYS A 102 15.31 -18.46 2.90
C LYS A 102 14.76 -19.22 1.70
N LEU A 103 13.73 -20.03 1.90
CA LEU A 103 12.95 -20.61 0.82
C LEU A 103 11.92 -19.60 0.35
N TYR A 104 11.69 -19.55 -0.96
CA TYR A 104 10.67 -18.69 -1.54
C TYR A 104 9.28 -19.12 -1.05
N PHE A 105 8.54 -18.18 -0.47
CA PHE A 105 7.25 -18.42 0.16
C PHE A 105 6.08 -17.80 -0.61
N GLY A 106 6.35 -16.80 -1.45
CA GLY A 106 5.35 -16.09 -2.26
C GLY A 106 5.82 -14.68 -2.58
N TYR A 107 4.91 -13.80 -2.97
CA TYR A 107 5.22 -12.40 -3.24
C TYR A 107 4.14 -11.46 -2.70
N ILE A 108 4.45 -10.17 -2.69
CA ILE A 108 3.50 -9.09 -2.36
C ILE A 108 3.60 -8.02 -3.44
N SER A 109 2.46 -7.54 -3.93
CA SER A 109 2.39 -6.40 -4.85
C SER A 109 1.98 -5.11 -4.14
N PRO A 110 2.16 -3.92 -4.76
CA PRO A 110 1.59 -2.67 -4.25
C PRO A 110 0.09 -2.73 -4.02
N SER A 111 -0.67 -3.41 -4.88
CA SER A 111 -2.13 -3.51 -4.75
C SER A 111 -2.54 -4.34 -3.53
N ASP A 112 -1.76 -5.35 -3.14
CA ASP A 112 -1.98 -6.10 -1.90
C ASP A 112 -1.79 -5.22 -0.66
N VAL A 113 -0.78 -4.36 -0.67
CA VAL A 113 -0.50 -3.39 0.41
C VAL A 113 -1.61 -2.35 0.49
N ILE A 114 -2.01 -1.78 -0.64
CA ILE A 114 -3.11 -0.79 -0.72
C ILE A 114 -4.43 -1.43 -0.27
N GLY A 115 -4.74 -2.63 -0.77
CA GLY A 115 -5.92 -3.39 -0.38
C GLY A 115 -5.99 -3.61 1.12
N LYS A 116 -4.84 -3.90 1.76
CA LYS A 116 -4.78 -4.07 3.21
C LYS A 116 -5.12 -2.81 4.00
N ILE A 117 -4.67 -1.64 3.51
CA ILE A 117 -5.01 -0.34 4.11
C ILE A 117 -6.49 -0.05 3.90
N GLY A 118 -7.04 -0.43 2.75
CA GLY A 118 -8.44 -0.26 2.38
C GLY A 118 -9.44 -1.11 3.18
N GLU A 119 -9.01 -2.18 3.87
CA GLU A 119 -9.88 -3.03 4.70
C GLU A 119 -10.48 -2.33 5.94
N LEU A 120 -10.10 -1.08 6.22
CA LEU A 120 -10.69 -0.31 7.31
C LEU A 120 -12.20 -0.13 7.07
N ASN A 121 -13.02 -0.45 8.08
CA ASN A 121 -14.44 -0.16 8.01
C ASN A 121 -14.68 1.35 8.24
N TYR A 122 -15.30 2.01 7.26
CA TYR A 122 -15.59 3.45 7.27
C TYR A 122 -17.01 3.79 7.78
N ASP A 123 -17.79 2.80 8.23
CA ASP A 123 -19.12 3.05 8.81
C ASP A 123 -19.04 4.07 9.96
N ASN A 124 -19.95 5.05 9.95
CA ASN A 124 -19.99 6.17 10.89
C ASN A 124 -18.61 6.82 11.13
N SER A 125 -17.80 6.90 10.09
CA SER A 125 -16.46 7.50 10.17
C SER A 125 -16.39 8.78 9.35
N PHE A 126 -15.53 9.67 9.80
CA PHE A 126 -15.16 10.87 9.07
C PHE A 126 -13.65 11.07 9.14
N ILE A 127 -13.14 11.80 8.14
CA ILE A 127 -11.77 12.25 8.09
C ILE A 127 -11.75 13.71 8.53
N ILE A 128 -10.78 14.05 9.37
CA ILE A 128 -10.45 15.43 9.70
C ILE A 128 -8.96 15.64 9.52
N THR A 129 -8.62 16.73 8.83
CA THR A 129 -7.25 17.16 8.64
C THR A 129 -7.01 18.40 9.46
N ILE A 130 -6.05 18.34 10.37
CA ILE A 130 -5.61 19.49 11.17
C ILE A 130 -4.17 19.86 10.81
N SER A 131 -3.81 21.13 11.01
CA SER A 131 -2.42 21.56 10.95
C SER A 131 -1.94 22.07 12.31
N VAL A 132 -0.70 21.71 12.65
CA VAL A 132 -0.02 22.12 13.88
C VAL A 132 1.39 22.55 13.58
N ASN A 133 1.94 23.49 14.35
CA ASN A 133 3.37 23.77 14.28
C ASN A 133 4.14 22.55 14.81
N LYS A 134 5.28 22.26 14.19
CA LYS A 134 6.14 21.13 14.57
C LYS A 134 6.57 21.16 16.05
N LYS A 135 6.76 22.36 16.61
CA LYS A 135 7.17 22.56 18.01
C LYS A 135 6.04 22.27 19.01
N ASP A 136 4.80 22.43 18.56
CA ASP A 136 3.60 22.34 19.39
C ASP A 136 2.89 20.98 19.21
N PHE A 137 3.46 20.09 18.38
CA PHE A 137 2.85 18.80 18.08
C PHE A 137 2.95 17.83 19.27
N MET A 138 1.80 17.60 19.90
CA MET A 138 1.61 16.60 20.96
C MET A 138 0.44 15.68 20.61
N ILE A 139 0.73 14.53 20.01
CA ILE A 139 -0.32 13.60 19.55
C ILE A 139 -1.25 13.15 20.68
N HIS A 140 -0.74 12.99 21.90
CA HIS A 140 -1.53 12.55 23.04
C HIS A 140 -2.62 13.57 23.44
N GLU A 141 -2.39 14.87 23.22
CA GLU A 141 -3.39 15.90 23.51
C GLU A 141 -4.50 15.88 22.48
N ILE A 142 -4.13 15.80 21.20
CA ILE A 142 -5.09 15.69 20.09
C ILE A 142 -5.95 14.43 20.26
N SER A 143 -5.31 13.29 20.57
CA SER A 143 -6.01 12.04 20.85
C SER A 143 -6.99 12.16 22.02
N ARG A 144 -6.56 12.75 23.14
CA ARG A 144 -7.43 12.98 24.30
C ARG A 144 -8.67 13.79 23.92
N LEU A 145 -8.50 14.89 23.18
CA LEU A 145 -9.62 15.74 22.77
C LEU A 145 -10.62 15.02 21.85
N ILE A 146 -10.12 14.16 20.94
CA ILE A 146 -10.97 13.33 20.08
C ILE A 146 -11.74 12.31 20.92
N GLU A 147 -11.05 11.61 21.82
CA GLU A 147 -11.63 10.52 22.64
C GLU A 147 -12.63 11.02 23.69
N GLU A 148 -12.36 12.17 24.34
CA GLU A 148 -13.28 12.82 25.29
C GLU A 148 -14.59 13.26 24.63
N ASN A 149 -14.59 13.46 23.31
CA ASN A 149 -15.77 13.77 22.50
C ASN A 149 -16.37 12.52 21.82
N ASN A 150 -16.14 11.34 22.40
CA ASN A 150 -16.64 10.04 21.91
C ASN A 150 -16.19 9.68 20.48
N GLY A 151 -15.05 10.23 20.03
CA GLY A 151 -14.39 9.82 18.79
C GLY A 151 -13.43 8.66 19.04
N LYS A 152 -13.45 7.67 18.17
CA LYS A 152 -12.48 6.58 18.16
C LYS A 152 -11.55 6.73 16.96
N ILE A 153 -10.27 7.01 17.21
CA ILE A 153 -9.26 7.12 16.15
C ILE A 153 -9.01 5.72 15.57
N MET A 154 -9.29 5.54 14.28
CA MET A 154 -9.12 4.26 13.57
C MET A 154 -7.80 4.19 12.82
N ALA A 155 -7.40 5.30 12.23
CA ALA A 155 -6.10 5.46 11.61
C ALA A 155 -5.72 6.94 11.64
N PHE A 156 -4.43 7.22 11.55
CA PHE A 156 -3.97 8.56 11.24
C PHE A 156 -2.69 8.51 10.41
N PHE A 157 -2.49 9.56 9.63
CA PHE A 157 -1.28 9.77 8.86
C PHE A 157 -0.85 11.22 9.03
N SER A 158 0.45 11.45 9.23
CA SER A 158 1.01 12.78 9.35
C SER A 158 1.96 13.08 8.20
N GLU A 159 1.80 14.23 7.57
CA GLU A 159 2.73 14.77 6.59
C GLU A 159 3.39 16.03 7.14
N MET A 160 4.70 16.16 6.91
CA MET A 160 5.47 17.32 7.36
C MET A 160 5.71 18.25 6.18
N LYS A 161 5.37 19.52 6.33
CA LYS A 161 5.57 20.55 5.29
C LYS A 161 6.10 21.82 5.95
N LYS A 162 7.39 22.11 5.70
CA LYS A 162 8.13 23.20 6.36
C LYS A 162 8.06 23.06 7.89
N GLU A 163 7.55 24.08 8.58
CA GLU A 163 7.40 24.13 10.04
C GLU A 163 6.05 23.60 10.55
N LYS A 164 5.17 23.11 9.65
CA LYS A 164 3.87 22.55 10.01
C LYS A 164 3.83 21.03 9.80
N ILE A 165 3.05 20.37 10.65
CA ILE A 165 2.63 18.98 10.50
C ILE A 165 1.13 19.02 10.20
N TYR A 166 0.73 18.36 9.12
CA TYR A 166 -0.67 18.11 8.80
C TYR A 166 -0.99 16.69 9.21
N ILE A 167 -2.06 16.51 9.96
CA ILE A 167 -2.45 15.20 10.49
C ILE A 167 -3.84 14.90 9.99
N HIS A 168 -3.94 13.80 9.26
CA HIS A 168 -5.16 13.27 8.70
C HIS A 168 -5.63 12.17 9.63
N PHE A 169 -6.72 12.39 10.36
CA PHE A 169 -7.33 11.38 11.23
C PHE A 169 -8.52 10.76 10.54
N LEU A 170 -8.59 9.44 10.53
CA LEU A 170 -9.84 8.70 10.31
C LEU A 170 -10.44 8.38 11.67
N ILE A 171 -11.63 8.90 11.94
CA ILE A 171 -12.28 8.82 13.24
C ILE A 171 -13.67 8.22 13.07
N ASN A 172 -13.95 7.16 13.82
CA ASN A 172 -15.31 6.64 13.97
C ASN A 172 -16.00 7.43 15.09
N CYS A 173 -17.16 8.02 14.80
CA CYS A 173 -17.94 8.78 15.79
C CYS A 173 -19.39 8.94 15.34
N ASN A 174 -20.29 9.16 16.31
CA ASN A 174 -21.70 9.45 16.00
C ASN A 174 -21.94 10.94 15.68
N ASN A 175 -21.09 11.85 16.19
CA ASN A 175 -21.23 13.29 15.98
C ASN A 175 -19.85 13.93 15.79
N ASN A 176 -19.50 14.22 14.53
CA ASN A 176 -18.22 14.82 14.18
C ASN A 176 -18.10 16.31 14.56
N GLN A 177 -19.22 17.03 14.69
CA GLN A 177 -19.22 18.48 14.92
C GLN A 177 -18.60 18.83 16.28
N LEU A 178 -18.86 18.02 17.31
CA LEU A 178 -18.30 18.21 18.65
C LEU A 178 -16.77 18.10 18.64
N ILE A 179 -16.23 17.14 17.88
CA ILE A 179 -14.79 16.93 17.73
C ILE A 179 -14.17 18.12 16.99
N THR A 180 -14.75 18.51 15.85
CA THR A 180 -14.26 19.67 15.07
C THR A 180 -14.27 20.96 15.88
N GLN A 181 -15.37 21.26 16.58
CA GLN A 181 -15.48 22.44 17.45
C GLN A 181 -14.50 22.40 18.62
N THR A 182 -14.26 21.22 19.21
CA THR A 182 -13.28 21.09 20.29
C THR A 182 -11.88 21.36 19.78
N LEU A 183 -11.47 20.77 18.65
CA LEU A 183 -10.15 21.01 18.09
C LEU A 183 -9.94 22.50 17.77
N SER A 184 -10.93 23.17 17.15
CA SER A 184 -10.85 24.63 16.92
C SER A 184 -10.74 25.45 18.20
N ARG A 185 -11.39 25.04 19.31
CA ARG A 185 -11.32 25.74 20.60
C ARG A 185 -9.96 25.61 21.29
N TYR A 186 -9.19 24.57 20.97
CA TYR A 186 -7.84 24.35 21.46
C TYR A 186 -6.78 24.84 20.45
N ASP A 187 -7.16 25.80 19.59
CA ASP A 187 -6.30 26.45 18.60
C ASP A 187 -5.69 25.52 17.54
N TYR A 188 -6.27 24.32 17.34
CA TYR A 188 -5.93 23.47 16.20
C TYR A 188 -6.60 24.01 14.93
N GLU A 189 -5.78 24.28 13.90
CA GLU A 189 -6.26 24.75 12.61
C GLU A 189 -6.85 23.56 11.83
N VAL A 190 -8.18 23.52 11.70
CA VAL A 190 -8.89 22.53 10.88
C VAL A 190 -8.78 22.94 9.41
N ILE A 191 -8.15 22.09 8.60
CA ILE A 191 -7.88 22.33 7.18
C ILE A 191 -9.00 21.75 6.31
N ASP A 192 -9.47 20.55 6.65
CA ASP A 192 -10.48 19.85 5.87
C ASP A 192 -11.26 18.84 6.74
N THR A 193 -12.49 18.53 6.33
CA THR A 193 -13.35 17.51 6.93
C THR A 193 -14.15 16.78 5.86
N LEU A 194 -14.13 15.44 5.89
CA LEU A 194 -14.82 14.60 4.91
C LEU A 194 -15.60 13.49 5.63
N SER A 195 -16.91 13.41 5.45
CA SER A 195 -17.74 12.35 6.05
C SER A 195 -18.21 11.33 5.01
N ALA A 196 -18.38 10.07 5.44
CA ALA A 196 -18.88 9.00 4.57
C ALA A 196 -20.34 9.24 4.09
N GLU A 197 -21.15 9.97 4.86
CA GLU A 197 -22.52 10.34 4.47
C GLU A 197 -22.55 11.34 3.30
N ILE A 198 -21.63 12.31 3.28
CA ILE A 198 -21.55 13.29 2.18
C ILE A 198 -21.19 12.58 0.86
N GLN A 199 -20.27 11.61 0.89
CA GLN A 199 -19.87 10.87 -0.32
C GLN A 199 -21.00 10.03 -0.91
N ARG A 200 -21.82 9.36 -0.08
CA ARG A 200 -22.95 8.56 -0.58
C ARG A 200 -24.00 9.45 -1.26
N ASN A 201 -24.35 10.58 -0.63
CA ASN A 201 -25.31 11.51 -1.20
C ASN A 201 -24.83 12.12 -2.53
N GLU A 202 -23.55 12.48 -2.65
CA GLU A 202 -23.00 13.01 -3.92
C GLU A 202 -23.01 11.97 -5.07
N LEU A 203 -22.81 10.69 -4.74
CA LEU A 203 -22.89 9.60 -5.73
C LEU A 203 -24.32 9.37 -6.18
N ASP A 204 -25.28 9.39 -5.24
CA ASP A 204 -26.70 9.26 -5.52
C ASP A 204 -27.20 10.42 -6.39
N ASP A 205 -26.83 11.67 -6.05
CA ASP A 205 -27.20 12.88 -6.82
C ASP A 205 -26.67 12.84 -8.26
N ARG A 206 -25.44 12.33 -8.46
CA ARG A 206 -24.85 12.16 -9.81
C ARG A 206 -25.55 11.07 -10.60
N PHE A 207 -25.90 9.97 -9.95
CA PHE A 207 -26.65 8.88 -10.57
C PHE A 207 -28.05 9.34 -10.99
N GLU A 208 -28.78 10.06 -10.13
CA GLU A 208 -30.08 10.64 -10.47
C GLU A 208 -29.99 11.63 -11.64
N SER A 209 -28.96 12.49 -11.64
CA SER A 209 -28.71 13.42 -12.72
C SER A 209 -28.46 12.72 -14.06
N PHE A 210 -27.73 11.61 -14.05
CA PHE A 210 -27.49 10.76 -15.23
C PHE A 210 -28.78 10.08 -15.72
N ILE A 211 -29.58 9.51 -14.83
CA ILE A 211 -30.89 8.91 -15.19
C ILE A 211 -31.82 9.96 -15.78
N LYS A 212 -31.84 11.17 -15.24
CA LYS A 212 -32.62 12.28 -15.78
C LYS A 212 -32.18 12.66 -17.19
N TYR A 213 -30.88 12.70 -17.46
CA TYR A 213 -30.33 12.94 -18.80
C TYR A 213 -30.72 11.85 -19.81
N LEU A 214 -30.70 10.57 -19.41
CA LEU A 214 -31.08 9.45 -20.27
C LEU A 214 -32.59 9.38 -20.58
N ASN A 215 -33.43 9.91 -19.69
CA ASN A 215 -34.88 9.95 -19.87
C ASN A 215 -35.36 11.24 -20.57
N THR A 216 -34.44 12.00 -21.18
CA THR A 216 -34.73 13.16 -22.03
C THR A 216 -34.47 12.81 -23.48
#